data_AF-A0A4Y2IDN1-F1
#
_entry.id   AF-A0A4Y2IDN1-F1
#
_cell.length_a   1.000
_cell.length_b   1.000
_cell.length_c   1.000
_cell.angle_alpha   90.00
_cell.angle_beta   90.00
_cell.angle_gamma   90.00
#
_symmetry.space_group_name_H-M   'P 1'
#
loop_
_entity.id
_entity.type
_entity.pdbx_description
1 polymer ?
#
loop_
_entity_poly.entity_id
_entity_poly.type
_entity_poly.pdbx_seq_one_letter_code
_entity_poly.pdbx_strand_id
1 'polypeptide(L)'
;MTSLNRFSHPLTFNILELHDRLTTRGFTILFCWIPSQVGISGNELADNLARSATNSLNFSVPVNDVKKYVKSILHSKWQAQWDLKNTNFNQSNV
;
A
#
# COMPACT_ATOMS: atom_id res chain seq x y z
N MET A 1 18.72 -8.71 -30.77
CA MET A 1 18.42 -9.73 -29.75
C MET A 1 18.15 -9.01 -28.43
N THR A 2 16.94 -8.49 -28.24
CA THR A 2 16.56 -7.73 -27.04
C THR A 2 16.17 -8.70 -25.93
N SER A 3 17.08 -8.84 -24.97
CA SER A 3 17.04 -9.52 -23.67
C SER A 3 15.69 -10.08 -23.21
N LEU A 4 15.69 -11.39 -22.93
CA LEU A 4 14.71 -12.18 -22.19
C LEU A 4 14.54 -11.73 -20.70
N ASN A 5 14.82 -10.46 -20.39
CA ASN A 5 14.79 -9.90 -19.04
C ASN A 5 13.50 -9.09 -18.76
N ARG A 6 12.46 -9.25 -19.58
CA ARG A 6 11.18 -8.54 -19.41
C ARG A 6 10.24 -9.20 -18.40
N PHE A 7 10.51 -10.46 -18.01
CA PHE A 7 9.62 -11.25 -17.14
C PHE A 7 10.27 -11.57 -15.79
N SER A 8 10.90 -10.58 -15.17
CA SER A 8 11.61 -10.73 -13.90
C SER A 8 10.67 -10.98 -12.71
N HIS A 9 9.37 -10.68 -12.86
CA HIS A 9 8.39 -10.85 -11.80
C HIS A 9 7.70 -12.23 -11.90
N PRO A 10 7.70 -13.05 -10.83
CA PRO A 10 7.11 -14.39 -10.84
C PRO A 10 5.66 -14.43 -11.31
N LEU A 11 4.85 -13.42 -10.94
CA LEU A 11 3.45 -13.34 -11.40
C LEU A 11 3.32 -13.20 -12.91
N THR A 12 4.18 -12.42 -13.56
CA THR A 12 4.13 -12.26 -15.01
C THR A 12 4.47 -13.57 -15.70
N PHE A 13 5.45 -14.30 -15.19
CA PHE A 13 5.79 -15.64 -15.69
C PHE A 13 4.61 -16.61 -15.55
N ASN A 14 3.99 -16.69 -14.37
CA ASN A 14 2.85 -17.57 -14.13
C ASN A 14 1.65 -17.28 -15.04
N ILE A 15 1.39 -15.99 -15.32
CA ILE A 15 0.32 -15.58 -16.24
C ILE A 15 0.63 -16.03 -17.67
N LEU A 16 1.88 -15.90 -18.12
CA LEU A 16 2.30 -16.34 -19.45
C LEU A 16 2.25 -17.86 -19.60
N GLU A 17 2.69 -18.60 -18.59
CA GLU A 17 2.60 -20.07 -18.56
C GLU A 17 1.14 -20.53 -18.60
N LEU A 18 0.25 -19.89 -17.83
CA LEU A 18 -1.18 -20.17 -17.86
C LEU A 18 -1.77 -19.91 -19.25
N HIS A 19 -1.42 -18.77 -19.85
CA HIS A 19 -1.88 -18.42 -21.19
C HIS A 19 -1.44 -19.48 -22.21
N ASP A 20 -0.17 -19.86 -22.23
CA ASP A 20 0.37 -20.89 -23.11
C ASP A 20 -0.38 -22.22 -22.95
N ARG A 21 -0.56 -22.67 -21.71
CA ARG A 21 -1.32 -23.89 -21.39
C ARG A 21 -2.77 -23.87 -21.88
N LEU A 22 -3.42 -22.71 -21.87
CA LEU A 22 -4.80 -22.59 -22.37
C LEU A 22 -4.82 -22.57 -23.90
N THR A 23 -3.92 -21.83 -24.54
CA THR A 23 -3.84 -21.79 -26.01
C THR A 23 -3.48 -23.15 -26.61
N THR A 24 -2.56 -23.91 -25.99
CA THR A 24 -2.23 -25.28 -26.41
C THR A 24 -3.39 -26.26 -26.29
N ARG A 25 -4.39 -25.97 -25.44
CA ARG A 25 -5.64 -26.72 -25.32
C ARG A 25 -6.72 -26.26 -26.33
N GLY A 26 -6.40 -25.32 -27.20
CA GLY A 26 -7.31 -24.82 -28.25
C GLY A 26 -8.21 -23.66 -27.81
N PHE A 27 -7.96 -23.04 -26.66
CA PHE A 27 -8.69 -21.83 -26.27
C PHE A 27 -8.15 -20.59 -26.99
N THR A 28 -9.04 -19.81 -27.60
CA THR A 28 -8.72 -18.49 -28.14
C THR A 28 -8.92 -17.44 -27.04
N ILE A 29 -7.85 -16.77 -26.64
CA ILE A 29 -7.87 -15.73 -25.61
C ILE A 29 -7.59 -14.38 -26.27
N LEU A 30 -8.46 -13.40 -26.01
CA LEU A 30 -8.33 -12.04 -26.53
C LEU A 30 -8.17 -11.08 -25.34
N PHE A 31 -7.12 -10.28 -25.38
CA PHE A 31 -6.91 -9.20 -24.41
C PHE A 31 -7.39 -7.89 -25.02
N CYS A 32 -8.25 -7.18 -24.30
CA CYS A 32 -8.69 -5.83 -24.65
C CYS A 32 -8.32 -4.87 -23.53
N TRP A 33 -7.84 -3.68 -23.91
CA TRP A 33 -7.64 -2.59 -22.97
C TRP A 33 -8.92 -1.76 -22.88
N ILE A 34 -9.45 -1.62 -21.68
CA ILE A 34 -10.63 -0.79 -21.40
C ILE A 34 -10.18 0.36 -20.50
N PRO A 35 -10.47 1.64 -20.86
CA PRO A 35 -10.18 2.75 -19.97
C PRO A 35 -11.05 2.67 -18.71
N SER A 36 -10.54 3.11 -17.56
CA SER A 36 -11.34 3.10 -16.33
C SER A 36 -12.53 4.08 -16.44
N GLN A 37 -13.69 3.67 -15.93
CA GLN A 37 -14.92 4.49 -15.84
C GLN A 37 -15.54 4.94 -17.17
N VAL A 38 -15.56 4.07 -18.18
CA VAL A 38 -16.16 4.38 -19.49
C VAL A 38 -17.66 4.05 -19.62
N GLY A 39 -18.37 3.76 -18.53
CA GLY A 39 -19.80 3.40 -18.62
C GLY A 39 -20.08 1.95 -19.04
N ILE A 40 -19.04 1.11 -19.17
CA ILE A 40 -19.21 -0.31 -19.49
C ILE A 40 -19.55 -1.05 -18.19
N SER A 41 -20.82 -1.44 -18.05
CA SER A 41 -21.36 -2.04 -16.83
C SER A 41 -20.54 -3.22 -16.30
N GLY A 42 -20.04 -4.10 -17.17
CA GLY A 42 -19.18 -5.22 -16.78
C GLY A 42 -17.82 -4.80 -16.20
N ASN A 43 -17.21 -3.76 -16.78
CA ASN A 43 -15.94 -3.22 -16.29
C ASN A 43 -16.14 -2.47 -14.97
N GLU A 44 -17.21 -1.69 -14.86
CA GLU A 44 -17.56 -0.98 -13.61
C GLU A 44 -17.86 -1.94 -12.46
N LEU A 45 -18.55 -3.05 -12.74
CA LEU A 45 -18.78 -4.09 -11.75
C LEU A 45 -17.45 -4.70 -11.27
N ALA A 46 -16.55 -5.04 -12.19
CA ALA A 46 -15.23 -5.56 -11.84
C ALA A 46 -14.41 -4.57 -10.99
N ASP A 47 -14.37 -3.29 -11.39
CA ASP A 47 -13.69 -2.22 -10.67
C ASP A 47 -14.29 -2.03 -9.26
N ASN A 48 -15.62 -2.07 -9.13
CA ASN A 48 -16.31 -1.95 -7.85
C ASN A 48 -16.02 -3.12 -6.91
N LEU A 49 -15.96 -4.35 -7.43
CA LEU A 49 -15.60 -5.54 -6.65
C LEU A 49 -14.15 -5.48 -6.17
N ALA A 50 -13.21 -5.13 -7.06
CA ALA A 50 -11.80 -4.95 -6.69
C ALA A 50 -11.62 -3.88 -5.61
N ARG A 51 -12.33 -2.74 -5.73
CA ARG A 51 -12.32 -1.67 -4.73
C ARG A 51 -12.91 -2.13 -3.39
N SER A 52 -14.00 -2.88 -3.43
CA SER A 52 -14.65 -3.42 -2.22
C SER A 52 -13.75 -4.40 -1.47
N ALA A 53 -13.04 -5.27 -2.20
CA ALA A 53 -12.07 -6.21 -1.62
C ALA A 53 -10.84 -5.50 -1.03
N THR A 54 -10.45 -4.34 -1.57
CA THR A 54 -9.36 -3.52 -1.01
C THR A 54 -9.83 -2.79 0.25
N ASN A 55 -11.08 -2.33 0.29
CA ASN A 55 -11.63 -1.60 1.42
C ASN A 55 -11.78 -2.45 2.69
N SER A 56 -11.96 -3.77 2.56
CA SER A 56 -11.99 -4.69 3.72
C SER A 56 -10.61 -4.88 4.38
N LEU A 57 -9.52 -4.50 3.70
CA LEU A 57 -8.16 -4.51 4.25
C LEU A 57 -7.78 -3.23 5.02
N ASN A 58 -8.66 -2.23 5.11
CA ASN A 58 -8.39 -0.96 5.79
C ASN A 58 -8.47 -1.06 7.33
N PHE A 59 -7.73 -1.98 7.94
CA PHE A 59 -7.43 -2.00 9.38
C PHE A 59 -6.00 -1.53 9.68
N SER A 60 -5.46 -0.59 8.89
CA SER A 60 -4.21 0.08 9.25
C SER A 60 -4.50 1.52 9.61
N VAL A 61 -4.31 1.85 10.89
CA VAL A 61 -4.06 3.24 11.29
C VAL A 61 -2.99 3.79 10.34
N PRO A 62 -3.22 4.96 9.71
CA PRO A 62 -2.24 5.55 8.81
C PRO A 62 -0.88 5.66 9.51
N VAL A 63 0.19 5.22 8.84
CA VAL A 63 1.56 5.27 9.40
C VAL A 63 1.93 6.68 9.87
N ASN A 64 1.35 7.71 9.25
CA ASN A 64 1.54 9.10 9.64
C ASN A 64 0.95 9.42 11.02
N ASP A 65 -0.18 8.81 11.39
CA ASP A 65 -0.81 9.02 12.69
C ASP A 65 0.00 8.33 13.80
N VAL A 66 0.52 7.13 13.52
CA VAL A 66 1.48 6.44 14.41
C VAL A 66 2.75 7.27 14.59
N LYS A 67 3.33 7.80 13.50
CA LYS A 67 4.52 8.67 13.55
C LYS A 67 4.27 9.94 14.36
N LYS A 68 3.13 10.59 14.18
CA LYS A 68 2.75 11.78 14.96
C LYS A 68 2.61 11.45 16.44
N TYR A 69 1.96 10.33 16.76
CA TYR A 69 1.77 9.88 18.13
C TYR A 69 3.11 9.59 18.84
N VAL A 70 4.01 8.85 18.19
CA VAL A 70 5.36 8.59 18.74
C VAL A 70 6.15 9.87 18.94
N LYS A 71 6.12 10.81 17.99
CA LYS A 71 6.77 12.12 18.14
C LYS A 71 6.20 12.91 19.31
N SER A 72 4.88 12.90 19.50
CA SER A 72 4.22 13.57 20.62
C SER A 72 4.68 13.01 21.95
N ILE A 73 4.74 11.67 22.11
CA ILE A 73 5.26 11.04 23.33
C ILE A 73 6.71 11.44 23.59
N LEU A 74 7.57 11.40 22.56
CA LEU A 74 8.98 11.75 22.71
C LEU A 74 9.14 13.21 23.14
N HIS A 75 8.40 14.13 22.50
CA HIS A 75 8.43 15.55 22.83
C HIS A 75 7.94 15.80 24.26
N SER A 76 6.83 15.18 24.68
CA SER A 76 6.31 15.31 26.04
C SER A 76 7.30 14.81 27.09
N LYS A 77 8.00 13.69 26.83
CA LYS A 77 9.04 13.19 27.73
C LYS A 77 10.25 14.13 27.80
N TRP A 78 10.69 14.65 26.65
CA TRP A 78 11.79 15.61 26.61
C TRP A 78 11.45 16.90 27.37
N GLN A 79 10.25 17.43 27.14
CA GLN A 79 9.77 18.65 27.82
C GLN A 79 9.69 18.43 29.33
N ALA A 80 9.14 17.30 29.79
CA ALA A 80 9.09 16.97 31.22
C ALA A 80 10.48 16.91 31.87
N GLN A 81 11.49 16.39 31.15
CA GLN A 81 12.88 16.39 31.64
C GLN A 81 13.49 17.79 31.69
N TRP A 82 13.20 18.62 30.69
CA TRP A 82 13.64 20.01 30.65
C TRP A 82 13.05 20.81 31.81
N ASP A 83 11.75 20.70 32.03
CA ASP A 83 11.03 21.41 33.09
C ASP A 83 11.49 20.97 34.48
N LEU A 84 11.76 19.68 34.67
CA LEU A 84 12.34 19.16 35.92
C LEU A 84 13.72 19.78 36.20
N LYS A 85 14.58 19.90 35.19
CA LYS A 85 15.91 20.53 35.36
C LYS A 85 15.80 22.01 35.69
N ASN A 86 14.89 22.75 35.07
CA ASN A 86 14.68 24.17 35.36
C ASN A 86 14.01 24.40 36.73
N THR A 87 13.16 23.49 37.19
CA THR A 87 12.53 23.58 38.51
C THR A 87 13.56 23.38 39.63
N ASN A 88 14.49 22.44 39.46
CA ASN A 88 15.58 22.20 40.43
C ASN A 88 16.58 23.37 40.50
N PHE A 89 16.76 24.13 39.43
CA PHE A 89 17.64 25.32 39.40
C PHE A 89 17.04 26.54 40.13
N ASN A 90 15.71 26.60 40.21
CA ASN A 90 14.99 27.68 40.91
C ASN A 90 14.76 27.38 42.40
N GLN A 91 14.95 26.14 42.87
CA GLN A 91 14.87 25.77 44.28
C GLN A 91 16.24 25.72 44.99
N SER A 92 17.34 25.75 44.24
CA SER A 92 18.71 25.77 44.78
C SER A 92 19.29 27.18 44.94
N ASN A 93 18.51 28.22 44.60
CA ASN A 93 18.85 29.64 44.76
C ASN A 93 17.89 30.38 45.72
N VAL A 94 17.28 29.66 46.68
CA VAL A 94 16.58 30.25 47.84
C VAL A 94 17.32 29.85 49.11
#